data_AF-A0A8S9M8N4-F1
#
_entry.id   AF-A0A8S9M8N4-F1
#
_cell.length_a   1.000
_cell.length_b   1.000
_cell.length_c   1.000
_cell.angle_alpha   90.00
_cell.angle_beta   90.00
_cell.angle_gamma   90.00
#
_symmetry.space_group_name_H-M   'P 1'
#
loop_
_entity.id
_entity.type
_entity.pdbx_description
1 polymer ?
#
loop_
_entity_poly.entity_id
_entity_poly.type
_entity_poly.pdbx_seq_one_letter_code
_entity_poly.pdbx_strand_id
1 'polypeptide(L)'
;NSESIPADLIFEIFSRLTAKSLSRFRCLSREWASIFCSRNFTHSFLTRSSARPRLLFTFYVDGKLFSYSAPQPRNPDQDLWLDLS
;
A
#
# COMPACT_ATOMS: atom_id res chain seq x y z
N ASN A 1 7.56 25.31 21.13
CA ASN A 1 6.81 24.05 21.20
C ASN A 1 6.66 23.48 19.80
N SER A 2 7.48 22.49 19.42
CA SER A 2 7.20 21.69 18.23
C SER A 2 6.24 20.56 18.65
N GLU A 3 4.98 20.68 18.27
CA GLU A 3 4.01 19.58 18.37
C GLU A 3 4.50 18.46 17.44
N SER A 4 5.10 17.41 18.00
CA SER A 4 5.50 16.23 17.24
C SER A 4 4.27 15.38 16.93
N ILE A 5 4.06 15.03 15.66
CA ILE A 5 2.97 14.14 15.27
C ILE A 5 3.16 12.79 16.00
N PRO A 6 2.12 12.27 16.69
CA PRO A 6 2.18 10.96 17.34
C PRO A 6 2.60 9.85 16.38
N ALA A 7 3.44 8.93 16.87
CA ALA A 7 3.97 7.82 16.08
C ALA A 7 2.86 6.96 15.42
N ASP A 8 1.74 6.78 16.11
CA ASP A 8 0.61 5.97 15.63
C ASP A 8 -0.05 6.56 14.39
N LEU A 9 -0.19 7.90 14.32
CA LEU A 9 -0.74 8.58 13.15
C LEU A 9 0.22 8.50 11.96
N ILE A 10 1.51 8.61 12.24
CA ILE A 10 2.57 8.42 11.24
C ILE A 10 2.51 7.00 10.66
N PHE A 11 2.38 5.98 11.52
CA PHE A 11 2.18 4.59 11.10
C PHE A 11 0.94 4.42 10.23
N GLU A 12 -0.17 5.05 10.61
CA GLU A 12 -1.41 4.95 9.85
C GLU A 12 -1.26 5.57 8.45
N ILE A 13 -0.62 6.74 8.33
CA ILE A 13 -0.36 7.39 7.04
C ILE A 13 0.53 6.50 6.17
N PHE A 14 1.65 6.01 6.70
CA PHE A 14 2.56 5.17 5.94
C PHE A 14 1.94 3.83 5.53
N SER A 15 1.05 3.26 6.34
CA SER A 15 0.34 2.04 5.98
C SER A 15 -0.62 2.18 4.78
N ARG A 16 -0.95 3.42 4.39
CA ARG A 16 -1.77 3.73 3.20
C ARG A 16 -0.95 3.96 1.93
N LEU A 17 0.37 4.12 2.05
CA LEU A 17 1.25 4.35 0.91
C LEU A 17 1.57 3.05 0.17
N THR A 18 2.00 3.16 -1.08
CA THR A 18 2.52 1.99 -1.82
C THR A 18 3.89 1.58 -1.29
N ALA A 19 4.24 0.29 -1.42
CA ALA A 19 5.56 -0.23 -1.07
C ALA A 19 6.70 0.54 -1.79
N LYS A 20 6.46 1.01 -3.02
CA LYS A 20 7.41 1.81 -3.79
C LYS A 20 7.68 3.19 -3.20
N SER A 21 6.66 3.84 -2.63
CA SER A 21 6.87 5.10 -1.93
C SER A 21 7.60 4.87 -0.61
N LEU A 22 7.22 3.84 0.14
CA LEU A 22 7.86 3.48 1.41
C LEU A 22 9.34 3.14 1.24
N SER A 23 9.73 2.46 0.16
CA SER A 23 11.14 2.14 -0.09
C SER A 23 12.01 3.39 -0.25
N ARG A 24 11.47 4.49 -0.78
CA ARG A 24 12.18 5.78 -0.83
C ARG A 24 12.34 6.37 0.56
N PHE A 25 11.26 6.42 1.36
CA PHE A 25 11.31 6.93 2.73
C PHE A 25 12.26 6.14 3.62
N ARG A 26 12.33 4.81 3.42
CA ARG A 26 13.25 3.93 4.13
C ARG A 26 14.72 4.36 4.00
N CYS A 27 15.09 4.93 2.85
CA CYS A 27 16.46 5.39 2.60
C CYS A 27 16.75 6.79 3.16
N LEU A 28 15.75 7.52 3.66
CA LEU A 28 15.92 8.90 4.11
C LEU A 28 16.33 9.02 5.58
N SER A 29 15.99 8.05 6.45
CA SER A 29 16.53 8.00 7.81
C SER A 29 16.55 6.59 8.40
N ARG A 30 17.41 6.38 9.39
CA ARG A 30 17.54 5.11 10.11
C ARG A 30 16.30 4.80 10.95
N GLU A 31 15.69 5.82 11.52
CA GLU A 31 14.44 5.73 12.27
C GLU A 31 13.32 5.19 11.37
N TRP A 32 13.14 5.78 10.18
CA TRP A 32 12.17 5.29 9.19
C TRP A 32 12.46 3.86 8.75
N ALA A 33 13.74 3.53 8.54
CA ALA A 33 14.12 2.16 8.21
C ALA A 33 13.73 1.16 9.31
N SER A 34 13.97 1.49 10.58
CA SER A 34 13.59 0.67 11.72
C SER A 34 12.07 0.49 11.81
N ILE A 35 11.31 1.59 11.65
CA ILE A 35 9.85 1.61 11.65
C ILE A 35 9.28 0.68 10.57
N PHE A 36 9.75 0.82 9.32
CA PHE A 36 9.23 0.03 8.20
C PHE A 36 9.65 -1.44 8.23
N CYS A 37 10.77 -1.77 8.87
CA CYS A 37 11.21 -3.15 9.07
C CYS A 37 10.60 -3.80 10.34
N SER A 38 9.86 -3.04 11.15
CA SER A 38 9.23 -3.58 12.37
C SER A 38 8.13 -4.59 12.03
N ARG A 39 7.97 -5.61 12.89
CA ARG A 39 6.89 -6.62 12.75
C ARG A 39 5.51 -5.99 12.80
N ASN A 40 5.31 -5.01 13.68
CA ASN A 40 4.02 -4.34 13.85
C ASN A 40 3.60 -3.60 12.58
N PHE A 41 4.51 -2.82 11.99
CA PHE A 41 4.22 -2.13 10.73
C PHE A 41 3.97 -3.12 9.60
N THR A 42 4.83 -4.12 9.46
CA THR A 42 4.72 -5.15 8.42
C THR A 42 3.37 -5.87 8.51
N HIS A 43 2.97 -6.28 9.72
CA HIS A 43 1.68 -6.92 9.95
C HIS A 43 0.52 -5.99 9.55
N SER A 44 0.46 -4.76 10.06
CA SER A 44 -0.60 -3.80 9.73
C SER A 44 -0.66 -3.47 8.23
N PHE A 45 0.49 -3.30 7.58
CA PHE A 45 0.59 -3.06 6.15
C PHE A 45 0.05 -4.23 5.33
N LEU A 46 0.43 -5.47 5.69
CA LEU A 46 -0.02 -6.68 5.03
C LEU A 46 -1.51 -6.94 5.28
N THR A 47 -2.00 -6.83 6.52
CA THR A 47 -3.42 -6.99 6.84
C THR A 47 -4.29 -6.04 6.02
N ARG A 48 -3.92 -4.76 5.94
CA ARG A 48 -4.64 -3.77 5.14
C ARG A 48 -4.56 -4.04 3.64
N SER A 49 -3.39 -4.46 3.15
CA SER A 49 -3.20 -4.80 1.73
C SER A 49 -4.04 -6.02 1.33
N SER A 50 -4.04 -7.08 2.15
CA SER A 50 -4.80 -8.31 1.92
C SER A 50 -6.32 -8.10 2.00
N ALA A 51 -6.80 -7.14 2.79
CA ALA A 51 -8.21 -6.78 2.86
C ALA A 51 -8.74 -6.08 1.59
N ARG A 52 -7.85 -5.73 0.64
CA ARG A 52 -8.18 -5.03 -0.61
C ARG A 52 -7.74 -5.89 -1.80
N PRO A 53 -8.56 -6.84 -2.27
CA PRO A 53 -8.19 -7.67 -3.40
C PRO A 53 -7.88 -6.81 -4.62
N ARG A 54 -6.79 -7.14 -5.30
CA ARG A 54 -6.28 -6.42 -6.46
C ARG A 54 -5.82 -7.41 -7.52
N LEU A 55 -6.15 -7.12 -8.77
CA LEU A 55 -5.61 -7.82 -9.92
C LEU A 55 -4.23 -7.26 -10.23
N LEU A 56 -3.22 -8.12 -10.37
CA LEU A 56 -1.86 -7.77 -10.74
C LEU A 56 -1.61 -8.15 -12.20
N PHE A 57 -1.27 -7.18 -13.02
CA PHE A 57 -0.88 -7.36 -14.41
C PHE A 57 0.62 -7.13 -14.52
N THR A 58 1.32 -8.10 -15.11
CA THR A 58 2.75 -7.98 -15.38
C THR A 58 3.03 -8.36 -16.83
N PHE A 59 3.85 -7.56 -17.51
CA PHE A 59 4.23 -7.82 -18.89
C PHE A 59 5.67 -7.38 -19.15
N TYR A 60 6.34 -8.08 -20.05
CA TYR A 60 7.73 -7.82 -20.45
C TYR A 60 7.74 -7.11 -21.80
N VAL A 61 8.35 -5.92 -21.84
CA VAL A 61 8.52 -5.12 -23.07
C VAL A 61 9.96 -4.60 -23.08
N ASP A 62 10.68 -4.78 -24.18
CA ASP A 62 12.06 -4.33 -24.38
C ASP A 62 13.03 -4.75 -23.25
N GLY A 63 12.90 -6.00 -22.77
CA GLY A 63 13.71 -6.53 -21.67
C GLY A 63 13.36 -5.96 -20.29
N LYS A 64 12.29 -5.17 -20.17
CA LYS A 64 11.83 -4.56 -18.93
C LYS A 64 10.49 -5.13 -18.48
N LEU A 65 10.41 -5.49 -17.19
CA LEU A 65 9.17 -5.90 -16.54
C LEU A 65 8.39 -4.67 -16.10
N PHE A 66 7.14 -4.58 -16.53
CA PHE A 66 6.18 -3.61 -16.04
C PHE A 66 5.16 -4.30 -15.14
N SER A 67 4.71 -3.59 -14.11
CA SER A 67 3.76 -4.10 -13.13
C SER A 67 2.68 -3.06 -12.86
N TYR A 68 1.43 -3.47 -13.02
CA TYR A 68 0.25 -2.64 -12.80
C TYR A 68 -0.72 -3.39 -11.90
N SER A 69 -1.44 -2.67 -11.05
CA SER A 69 -2.48 -3.27 -10.20
C SER A 69 -3.80 -2.53 -10.35
N ALA A 70 -4.91 -3.24 -10.46
CA ALA A 70 -6.26 -2.67 -10.47
C ALA A 70 -7.06 -3.17 -9.25
N PRO A 71 -7.98 -2.37 -8.68
CA PRO A 71 -8.93 -2.85 -7.68
C PRO A 71 -9.76 -4.02 -8.24
N GLN A 72 -9.98 -5.05 -7.43
CA GLN A 72 -10.91 -6.12 -7.77
C GLN A 72 -12.18 -5.96 -6.93
N PRO A 73 -13.37 -5.82 -7.56
CA PRO A 73 -14.62 -5.81 -6.81
C PRO A 73 -14.79 -7.17 -6.12
N ARG A 74 -15.13 -7.13 -4.83
CA ARG A 74 -15.33 -8.35 -4.01
C ARG A 74 -16.60 -9.11 -4.44
N ASN A 75 -17.48 -8.44 -5.18
CA ASN A 75 -18.70 -9.00 -5.75
C ASN A 75 -18.95 -8.37 -7.14
N PRO A 76 -18.58 -9.05 -8.24
CA PRO A 76 -18.75 -8.51 -9.59
C PRO A 76 -20.23 -8.30 -9.98
N ASP A 77 -21.16 -8.99 -9.32
CA ASP A 77 -22.59 -8.91 -9.64
C ASP A 77 -23.31 -7.69 -9.04
N GLN A 78 -22.73 -7.01 -8.04
CA GLN A 78 -23.39 -5.87 -7.38
C GLN A 78 -23.16 -4.53 -8.08
N ASP A 79 -22.00 -4.34 -8.71
CA ASP A 79 -21.67 -3.08 -9.41
C ASP A 79 -22.45 -2.93 -10.73
N LEU A 80 -22.91 -4.04 -11.33
CA LEU A 80 -23.77 -4.03 -12.53
C LEU A 80 -25.16 -3.42 -12.30
N TRP A 81 -25.68 -3.44 -11.07
CA TRP A 81 -27.00 -2.87 -10.76
C TRP A 81 -26.96 -1.37 -10.44
N LEU A 82 -25.81 -0.85 -10.03
CA LEU A 82 -25.63 0.57 -9.69
C LEU A 82 -25.32 1.44 -10.93
N ASP A 83 -24.87 0.84 -12.04
CA ASP A 83 -24.55 1.52 -13.31
C ASP A 83 -25.74 1.57 -14.29
N LEU A 84 -26.88 0.96 -13.92
CA LEU A 84 -28.13 0.91 -14.72
C LEU A 84 -29.28 1.72 -14.09
N SER A 85 -29.01 2.53 -13.06
CA SER A 85 -29.95 3.44 -12.39
C SER A 85 -29.56 4.90 -12.62
#